data_AF-A0A8J6FRD8-F1
#
_entry.id   AF-A0A8J6FRD8-F1
#
_cell.length_a   1.000
_cell.length_b   1.000
_cell.length_c   1.000
_cell.angle_alpha   90.00
_cell.angle_beta   90.00
_cell.angle_gamma   90.00
#
_symmetry.space_group_name_H-M   'P 1'
#
loop_
_entity.id
_entity.type
_entity.pdbx_description
1 polymer ?
#
loop_
_entity_poly.entity_id
_entity_poly.type
_entity_poly.pdbx_seq_one_letter_code
_entity_poly.pdbx_strand_id
1 'polypeptide(L)'
;MSPLWVPSMIPALLWLVNIQTGTSLKANGPNVCSYWESYTTAVKESYAHPYSQSAPDTCDSTWNYFKTCTPPKIMYRTAYRHGVKIDYRKRHRCCQGYYESNNECVRKLSFMPKNIHNL
;
A
#
# COMPACT_ATOMS: atom_id res chain seq x y z
N MET A 1 -20.08 -10.92 -45.82
CA MET A 1 -20.99 -10.26 -44.86
C MET A 1 -20.26 -10.03 -43.55
N SER A 2 -19.95 -8.77 -43.25
CA SER A 2 -19.41 -8.30 -41.97
C SER A 2 -20.56 -7.70 -41.14
N PRO A 3 -20.73 -8.01 -39.84
CA PRO A 3 -21.71 -7.33 -39.03
C PRO A 3 -21.09 -6.04 -38.46
N LEU A 4 -21.58 -4.92 -38.99
CA LEU A 4 -21.50 -3.59 -38.39
C LEU A 4 -22.52 -3.54 -37.26
N TRP A 5 -22.12 -3.66 -35.99
CA TRP A 5 -22.87 -3.11 -34.83
C TRP A 5 -22.05 -3.26 -33.54
N VAL A 6 -21.24 -2.26 -33.22
CA VAL A 6 -20.91 -1.94 -31.81
C VAL A 6 -21.02 -0.42 -31.67
N PRO A 7 -22.20 0.12 -31.36
CA PRO A 7 -22.37 1.56 -31.20
C PRO A 7 -21.79 2.02 -29.86
N SER A 8 -20.82 2.93 -29.96
CA SER A 8 -20.83 4.17 -29.17
C SER A 8 -20.87 4.06 -27.63
N MET A 9 -19.99 3.28 -27.02
CA MET A 9 -19.73 3.32 -25.56
C MET A 9 -18.29 3.72 -25.20
N ILE A 10 -17.55 4.25 -26.16
CA ILE A 10 -16.16 4.70 -25.96
C ILE A 10 -16.06 6.13 -25.38
N PRO A 11 -16.90 7.13 -25.74
CA PRO A 11 -16.67 8.50 -25.27
C PRO A 11 -17.12 8.76 -23.81
N ALA A 12 -17.93 7.89 -23.21
CA ALA A 12 -18.42 8.05 -21.83
C ALA A 12 -17.39 7.63 -20.76
N LEU A 13 -16.46 6.74 -21.09
CA LEU A 13 -15.40 6.29 -20.16
C LEU A 13 -14.27 7.31 -19.98
N LEU A 14 -14.13 8.27 -20.90
CA LEU A 14 -13.04 9.27 -20.87
C LEU A 14 -13.33 10.46 -19.94
N TRP A 15 -14.57 10.64 -19.47
CA TRP A 15 -14.94 11.76 -18.59
C TRP A 15 -14.66 11.52 -17.10
N LEU A 16 -14.28 10.31 -16.69
CA LEU A 16 -14.01 9.97 -15.29
C LEU A 16 -12.54 10.09 -14.88
N VAL A 17 -11.64 10.41 -15.82
CA VAL A 17 -10.19 10.48 -15.56
C VAL A 17 -9.75 11.93 -15.31
N ASN A 18 -10.40 12.63 -14.38
CA ASN A 18 -9.77 13.80 -13.74
C ASN A 18 -9.00 13.31 -12.51
N ILE A 19 -7.86 12.67 -12.76
CA ILE A 19 -6.92 12.32 -11.69
C ILE A 19 -6.27 13.63 -11.24
N GLN A 20 -6.72 14.14 -10.09
CA GLN A 20 -6.05 15.22 -9.37
C GLN A 20 -4.60 14.78 -9.13
N THR A 21 -3.66 15.27 -9.95
CA THR A 21 -2.24 15.06 -9.71
C THR A 21 -1.89 15.85 -8.45
N GLY A 22 -1.56 15.13 -7.38
CA GLY A 22 -1.08 15.78 -6.15
C GLY A 22 0.08 16.70 -6.49
N THR A 23 -0.02 17.97 -6.12
CA THR A 23 1.03 18.96 -6.35
C THR A 23 2.29 18.52 -5.62
N SER A 24 3.32 18.16 -6.38
CA SER A 24 4.64 17.84 -5.82
C SER A 24 5.52 19.07 -5.95
N LEU A 25 5.93 19.65 -4.82
CA LEU A 25 6.92 20.73 -4.80
C LEU A 25 8.13 20.36 -5.67
N LYS A 26 8.63 21.35 -6.41
CA LYS A 26 9.85 21.21 -7.21
C LYS A 26 11.05 21.03 -6.28
N ALA A 27 11.79 19.93 -6.45
CA ALA A 27 12.91 19.56 -5.56
C ALA A 27 14.04 20.60 -5.48
N ASN A 28 14.22 21.41 -6.53
CA ASN A 28 15.34 22.37 -6.66
C ASN A 28 14.92 23.83 -6.43
N GLY A 29 13.75 24.07 -5.85
CA GLY A 29 13.27 25.43 -5.57
C GLY A 29 13.98 26.09 -4.38
N PRO A 30 14.05 27.43 -4.32
CA PRO A 30 14.53 28.13 -3.13
C PRO A 30 13.61 27.86 -1.94
N ASN A 31 14.18 27.72 -0.74
CA ASN A 31 13.44 27.45 0.51
C ASN A 31 12.67 26.12 0.52
N VAL A 32 13.12 25.13 -0.26
CA VAL A 32 12.61 23.76 -0.24
C VAL A 32 13.52 22.89 0.63
N CYS A 33 12.93 22.22 1.62
CA CYS A 33 13.60 21.32 2.53
C CYS A 33 13.13 19.87 2.27
N SER A 34 14.05 18.91 2.34
CA SER A 34 13.69 17.49 2.28
C SER A 34 13.41 16.92 3.65
N TYR A 35 12.43 16.02 3.75
CA TYR A 35 12.15 15.24 4.95
C TYR A 35 11.87 13.78 4.58
N TRP A 36 12.02 12.90 5.56
CA TRP A 36 11.66 11.49 5.43
C TRP A 36 10.24 11.27 5.93
N GLU A 37 9.42 10.64 5.11
CA GLU A 37 8.05 10.26 5.43
C GLU A 37 7.96 8.74 5.42
N SER A 38 7.36 8.16 6.46
CA SER A 38 6.99 6.74 6.48
C SER A 38 5.65 6.55 5.77
N TYR A 39 5.52 5.44 5.03
CA TYR A 39 4.29 5.07 4.37
C TYR A 39 4.10 3.56 4.42
N THR A 40 2.84 3.12 4.36
CA THR A 40 2.47 1.71 4.40
C THR A 40 2.29 1.16 3.00
N THR A 41 3.01 0.09 2.67
CA THR A 41 2.93 -0.63 1.41
C THR A 41 2.29 -2.00 1.64
N ALA A 42 1.30 -2.36 0.82
CA ALA A 42 0.75 -3.71 0.80
C ALA A 42 1.71 -4.66 0.08
N VAL A 43 2.07 -5.75 0.75
CA VAL A 43 3.05 -6.74 0.28
C VAL A 43 2.44 -8.13 0.32
N LYS A 44 2.83 -8.97 -0.64
CA LYS A 44 2.52 -10.41 -0.64
C LYS A 44 3.73 -11.16 -0.09
N GLU A 45 3.60 -11.70 1.11
CA GLU A 45 4.66 -12.45 1.79
C GLU A 45 4.44 -13.94 1.61
N SER A 46 5.50 -14.68 1.30
CA SER A 46 5.50 -16.13 1.40
C SER A 46 5.74 -16.56 2.86
N TYR A 47 5.02 -17.58 3.30
CA TYR A 47 5.23 -18.18 4.62
C TYR A 47 5.12 -19.71 4.54
N ALA A 48 5.73 -20.38 5.51
CA ALA A 48 5.64 -21.84 5.64
C ALA A 48 4.31 -22.21 6.30
N HIS A 49 3.43 -22.85 5.54
CA HIS A 49 2.14 -23.30 6.02
C HIS A 49 2.19 -24.80 6.37
N PRO A 50 1.91 -25.18 7.63
CA PRO A 50 1.93 -26.57 8.05
C PRO A 50 0.72 -27.32 7.48
N TYR A 51 0.91 -28.59 7.11
CA TYR A 51 -0.18 -29.50 6.80
C TYR A 51 0.13 -30.91 7.30
N SER A 52 -0.91 -31.65 7.67
CA SER A 52 -0.79 -33.04 8.12
C SER A 52 -0.73 -33.96 6.91
N GLN A 53 0.38 -34.68 6.74
CA GLN A 53 0.45 -35.78 5.79
C GLN A 53 -0.13 -37.03 6.47
N SER A 54 -1.18 -37.60 5.87
CA SER A 54 -1.75 -38.87 6.36
C SER A 54 -0.68 -39.96 6.29
N ALA A 55 -0.50 -40.68 7.39
CA ALA A 55 0.31 -41.89 7.38
C ALA A 55 -0.34 -42.91 6.42
N PRO A 56 0.46 -43.72 5.69
CA PRO A 56 -0.05 -44.68 4.70
C PRO A 56 -0.89 -45.81 5.32
N ASP A 57 -0.84 -46.00 6.64
CA ASP A 57 -1.54 -47.08 7.34
C ASP A 57 -2.75 -46.53 8.14
N THR A 58 -3.96 -46.92 7.74
CA THR A 58 -5.21 -46.65 8.46
C THR A 58 -5.31 -47.57 9.69
N CYS A 59 -5.21 -46.98 10.88
CA CYS A 59 -5.39 -47.69 12.16
C CYS A 59 -6.86 -47.99 12.49
N ASP A 60 -7.67 -48.31 11.47
CA ASP A 60 -9.13 -48.38 11.57
C ASP A 60 -9.67 -49.81 11.42
N SER A 61 -8.88 -50.83 11.77
CA SER A 61 -9.35 -52.21 11.71
C SER A 61 -8.99 -53.01 12.96
N THR A 62 -10.05 -53.56 13.57
CA THR A 62 -10.13 -54.35 14.81
C THR A 62 -9.25 -55.63 14.84
N TRP A 63 -8.46 -55.89 13.80
CA TRP A 63 -7.62 -57.09 13.65
C TRP A 63 -6.16 -56.78 13.27
N ASN A 64 -5.60 -55.65 13.71
CA ASN A 64 -4.24 -55.22 13.36
C ASN A 64 -3.31 -55.01 14.57
N TYR A 65 -3.27 -55.97 15.52
CA TYR A 65 -2.35 -55.95 16.67
C TYR A 65 -0.85 -55.88 16.28
N PHE A 66 -0.49 -56.16 15.02
CA PHE A 66 0.89 -56.16 14.53
C PHE A 66 1.26 -54.98 13.61
N LYS A 67 0.36 -54.00 13.39
CA LYS A 67 0.66 -52.83 12.56
C LYS A 67 1.05 -51.64 13.43
N THR A 68 2.29 -51.17 13.27
CA THR A 68 2.77 -49.94 13.91
C THR A 68 2.02 -48.74 13.33
N CYS A 69 1.09 -48.19 14.09
CA CYS A 69 0.43 -46.93 13.77
C CYS A 69 1.44 -45.79 13.75
N THR A 70 1.89 -45.40 12.56
CA THR A 70 2.79 -44.26 12.41
C THR A 70 1.99 -42.97 12.63
N PRO A 71 2.40 -42.07 13.54
CA PRO A 71 1.70 -40.82 13.75
C PRO A 71 1.74 -39.95 12.47
N PRO A 72 0.71 -39.14 12.21
CA PRO A 72 0.70 -38.23 11.07
C PRO A 72 1.88 -37.26 11.16
N LYS A 73 2.58 -37.08 10.04
CA LYS A 73 3.79 -36.24 9.96
C LYS A 73 3.40 -34.82 9.54
N ILE A 74 3.88 -33.80 10.27
CA ILE A 74 3.66 -32.40 9.91
C ILE A 74 4.65 -32.00 8.81
N MET A 75 4.12 -31.73 7.62
CA MET A 75 4.85 -31.20 6.48
C MET A 75 4.64 -29.70 6.34
N TYR A 76 5.52 -29.02 5.62
CA TYR A 76 5.39 -27.60 5.32
C TYR A 76 5.28 -27.37 3.81
N ARG A 77 4.41 -26.45 3.42
CA ARG A 77 4.29 -25.97 2.04
C ARG A 77 4.38 -24.45 2.02
N THR A 78 4.88 -23.89 0.93
CA THR A 78 4.89 -22.43 0.75
C THR A 78 3.47 -21.94 0.48
N ALA A 79 2.98 -21.03 1.29
CA ALA A 79 1.72 -20.32 1.08
C ALA A 79 1.97 -18.81 1.05
N TYR A 80 0.97 -18.03 0.63
CA TYR A 80 1.08 -16.58 0.53
C TYR A 80 0.04 -15.90 1.42
N ARG A 81 0.44 -14.78 2.02
CA ARG A 81 -0.46 -13.91 2.79
C ARG A 81 -0.26 -12.45 2.39
N HIS A 82 -1.29 -11.65 2.61
CA HIS A 82 -1.18 -10.20 2.51
C HIS A 82 -0.61 -9.65 3.81
N GLY A 83 0.45 -8.87 3.71
CA GLY A 83 1.07 -8.13 4.80
C GLY A 83 1.08 -6.64 4.50
N VAL A 84 1.33 -5.86 5.55
CA VAL A 84 1.58 -4.41 5.43
C VAL A 84 2.97 -4.15 5.95
N LYS A 85 3.79 -3.48 5.14
CA LYS A 85 5.15 -3.08 5.50
C LYS A 85 5.24 -1.57 5.55
N ILE A 86 6.00 -1.05 6.51
CA ILE A 86 6.34 0.37 6.57
C ILE A 86 7.63 0.57 5.76
N ASP A 87 7.56 1.43 4.75
CA ASP A 87 8.70 1.89 3.98
C ASP A 87 8.89 3.40 4.16
N TYR A 88 10.05 3.91 3.77
CA TYR A 88 10.39 5.34 3.91
C TYR A 88 10.67 5.95 2.55
N ARG A 89 10.16 7.16 2.32
CA ARG A 89 10.40 7.92 1.10
C ARG A 89 10.84 9.33 1.44
N LYS A 90 11.81 9.84 0.67
CA LYS A 90 12.24 11.24 0.76
C LYS A 90 11.20 12.10 0.04
N ARG A 91 10.65 13.08 0.75
CA ARG A 91 9.70 14.07 0.23
C ARG A 91 10.26 15.49 0.41
N HIS A 92 9.70 16.43 -0.33
CA HIS A 92 10.06 17.84 -0.28
C HIS A 92 8.89 18.64 0.29
N ARG A 93 9.20 19.63 1.13
CA ARG A 93 8.24 20.60 1.68
C ARG A 93 8.91 21.97 1.79
N CYS A 94 8.15 23.05 1.88
CA CYS A 94 8.73 24.34 2.21
C CYS A 94 9.40 24.31 3.60
N CYS A 95 10.55 24.95 3.71
CA CYS A 95 11.27 25.10 4.96
C CYS A 95 10.45 25.90 5.99
N GLN A 96 10.85 25.82 7.26
CA GLN A 96 10.18 26.57 8.34
C GLN A 96 10.18 28.08 8.02
N GLY A 97 9.04 28.74 8.21
CA GLY A 97 8.85 30.16 7.86
C GLY A 97 8.41 30.41 6.41
N TYR A 98 8.25 29.37 5.60
CA TYR A 98 7.72 29.45 4.23
C TYR A 98 6.43 28.64 4.11
N TYR A 99 5.56 29.01 3.17
CA TYR A 99 4.37 28.25 2.78
C TYR A 99 4.35 28.00 1.28
N GLU A 100 3.66 26.95 0.86
CA GLU A 100 3.50 26.62 -0.56
C GLU A 100 2.43 27.50 -1.19
N SER A 101 2.77 28.16 -2.29
CA SER A 101 1.86 28.92 -3.15
C SER A 101 2.23 28.62 -4.61
N ASN A 102 1.32 28.05 -5.39
CA ASN A 102 1.55 27.70 -6.80
C ASN A 102 2.83 26.87 -7.06
N ASN A 103 3.12 25.85 -6.22
CA ASN A 103 4.36 25.05 -6.23
C ASN A 103 5.66 25.82 -5.92
N GLU A 104 5.56 27.05 -5.42
CA GLU A 104 6.70 27.86 -4.96
C GLU A 104 6.62 28.12 -3.45
N CYS A 105 7.78 28.29 -2.80
CA CYS A 105 7.85 28.58 -1.37
C CYS A 105 7.95 30.08 -1.13
N VAL A 106 6.85 30.66 -0.63
CA VAL A 106 6.75 32.10 -0.31
C VAL A 106 6.95 32.29 1.19
N ARG A 107 7.66 33.35 1.56
CA ARG A 107 7.93 33.67 2.98
C ARG A 107 6.59 33.97 3.66
N LYS A 108 6.34 33.33 4.80
CA LYS A 108 5.24 33.72 5.69
C LYS A 108 5.57 35.10 6.23
N LEU A 109 4.77 36.10 5.86
CA LEU A 109 4.82 37.40 6.54
C LEU A 109 4.36 37.17 7.97
N SER A 110 5.28 37.11 8.92
CA SER A 110 4.99 37.12 10.35
C SER A 110 4.58 38.51 10.83
N PHE A 111 3.70 39.18 10.08
CA PHE A 111 3.05 40.42 10.48
C PHE A 111 1.58 40.10 10.69
N MET A 112 1.26 39.59 11.87
CA MET A 112 -0.08 39.73 12.43
C MET A 112 -0.07 41.01 13.28
N PRO A 113 -0.73 42.10 12.85
CA PRO A 113 -1.23 43.06 13.81
C PRO A 113 -2.73 43.28 13.69
N LYS A 114 -3.28 43.62 14.87
CA LYS A 114 -4.64 44.07 15.23
C LYS A 114 -5.62 42.92 15.50
N ASN A 115 -6.27 42.84 16.66
CA ASN A 115 -6.83 43.96 17.42
C ASN A 115 -6.52 43.94 18.92
N ILE A 116 -6.19 45.14 19.41
CA ILE A 116 -6.47 45.60 20.76
C ILE A 116 -8.00 45.48 20.95
N HIS A 117 -8.46 44.39 21.57
CA HIS A 117 -9.73 44.41 22.27
C HIS A 117 -9.46 44.92 23.68
N ASN A 118 -9.37 46.25 23.79
CA ASN A 118 -9.67 47.00 25.00
C ASN A 118 -10.31 48.33 24.54
N LEU A 119 -11.63 48.31 24.48
CA LEU A 119 -12.53 49.43 24.79
C LEU A 119 -13.64 48.84 25.66
#